data_AF-A0A841BLU7-F1
#
_entry.id   AF-A0A841BLU7-F1
#
_cell.length_a   1.000
_cell.length_b   1.000
_cell.length_c   1.000
_cell.angle_alpha   90.00
_cell.angle_beta   90.00
_cell.angle_gamma   90.00
#
_symmetry.space_group_name_H-M   'P 1'
#
loop_
_entity.id
_entity.type
_entity.pdbx_description
1 polymer ?
#
loop_
_entity_poly.entity_id
_entity_poly.type
_entity_poly.pdbx_seq_one_letter_code
_entity_poly.pdbx_strand_id
1 'polypeptide(L)'
;MRKAFAALAVLLTIVVIAEFFFAASGGFSSASKHEAAYRLHHALGYVTFLLPVAMAIVAASARLPRRLIWMSVLVVGLTSVQVAIAKLAIAIRDSGVGQLVSGLHAVNGLVMLAVVVMIVHRARAVAAEWRQTDNPQTSKMI
;
A
#
# COMPACT_ATOMS: atom_id res chain seq x y z
N MET A 1 13.49 1.84 15.20
CA MET A 1 12.47 2.41 14.28
C MET A 1 12.72 2.14 12.80
N ARG A 2 13.93 2.34 12.24
CA ARG A 2 14.21 2.12 10.80
C ARG A 2 13.89 0.69 10.32
N LYS A 3 14.34 -0.34 11.05
CA LYS A 3 14.04 -1.76 10.76
C LYS A 3 12.53 -2.06 10.85
N ALA A 4 11.86 -1.48 11.86
CA ALA A 4 10.42 -1.62 12.03
C ALA A 4 9.66 -1.00 10.84
N PHE A 5 10.03 0.21 10.41
CA PHE A 5 9.44 0.83 9.21
C PHE A 5 9.65 -0.02 7.95
N ALA A 6 10.85 -0.59 7.76
CA ALA A 6 11.10 -1.49 6.64
C ALA A 6 10.24 -2.77 6.69
N ALA A 7 10.03 -3.34 7.89
CA ALA A 7 9.14 -4.48 8.07
C ALA A 7 7.67 -4.11 7.78
N LEU A 8 7.20 -2.94 8.25
CA LEU A 8 5.87 -2.43 7.95
C LEU A 8 5.67 -2.20 6.44
N ALA A 9 6.69 -1.71 5.74
CA ALA A 9 6.62 -1.54 4.29
C ALA A 9 6.48 -2.88 3.54
N VAL A 10 7.17 -3.93 4.00
CA VAL A 10 7.03 -5.29 3.45
C VAL A 10 5.64 -5.83 3.75
N LEU A 11 5.16 -5.67 4.99
CA LEU A 11 3.81 -6.07 5.39
C LEU A 11 2.76 -5.37 4.52
N LEU A 12 2.87 -4.05 4.31
CA LEU A 12 1.97 -3.29 3.44
C LEU A 12 1.98 -3.84 2.00
N THR A 13 3.14 -4.21 1.47
CA THR A 13 3.23 -4.83 0.14
C THR A 13 2.48 -6.16 0.09
N ILE A 14 2.63 -7.00 1.10
CA ILE A 14 1.89 -8.28 1.21
C ILE A 14 0.38 -8.03 1.29
N VAL A 15 -0.04 -7.04 2.09
CA VAL A 15 -1.46 -6.65 2.22
C VAL A 15 -2.02 -6.21 0.87
N VAL A 16 -1.33 -5.36 0.13
CA VAL A 16 -1.77 -4.90 -1.20
C VAL A 16 -1.87 -6.06 -2.19
N ILE A 17 -0.90 -6.99 -2.18
CA ILE A 17 -0.94 -8.19 -3.03
C ILE A 17 -2.13 -9.08 -2.67
N ALA A 18 -2.39 -9.30 -1.37
CA ALA A 18 -3.52 -10.08 -0.90
C ALA A 18 -4.85 -9.42 -1.29
N GLU A 19 -4.95 -8.09 -1.17
CA GLU A 19 -6.12 -7.31 -1.59
C GLU A 19 -6.40 -7.48 -3.09
N PHE A 20 -5.37 -7.42 -3.93
CA PHE A 20 -5.45 -7.72 -5.37
C PHE A 20 -5.92 -9.14 -5.64
N PHE A 21 -5.35 -10.12 -4.95
CA PHE A 21 -5.71 -11.52 -5.09
C PHE A 21 -7.20 -11.74 -4.76
N PHE A 22 -7.70 -11.16 -3.67
CA PHE A 22 -9.11 -11.29 -3.28
C PHE A 22 -10.04 -10.51 -4.20
N ALA A 23 -9.63 -9.35 -4.72
CA ALA A 23 -10.39 -8.61 -5.73
C ALA A 23 -10.56 -9.44 -7.01
N ALA A 24 -9.47 -10.01 -7.54
CA ALA A 24 -9.50 -10.85 -8.73
C ALA A 24 -10.28 -12.14 -8.47
N SER A 25 -10.02 -12.82 -7.35
CA SER A 25 -10.75 -14.04 -6.98
C SER A 25 -12.24 -13.80 -6.83
N GLY A 26 -12.63 -12.66 -6.22
CA GLY A 26 -14.02 -12.22 -6.18
C GLY A 26 -14.55 -12.02 -7.60
N GLY A 27 -13.95 -11.13 -8.39
CA GLY A 27 -14.42 -10.75 -9.72
C GLY A 27 -14.51 -11.89 -10.75
N PHE A 28 -13.70 -12.94 -10.61
CA PHE A 28 -13.66 -14.07 -11.55
C PHE A 28 -14.26 -15.38 -11.00
N SER A 29 -14.81 -15.40 -9.78
CA SER A 29 -15.39 -16.62 -9.19
C SER A 29 -16.88 -16.80 -9.46
N SER A 30 -17.34 -18.06 -9.38
CA SER A 30 -18.77 -18.40 -9.39
C SER A 30 -19.52 -17.76 -8.21
N ALA A 31 -20.81 -17.47 -8.38
CA ALA A 31 -21.65 -16.72 -7.43
C ALA A 31 -21.52 -17.13 -5.94
N SER A 32 -21.35 -18.42 -5.62
CA SER A 32 -21.21 -18.90 -4.24
C SER A 32 -19.86 -18.59 -3.56
N LYS A 33 -18.79 -18.33 -4.32
CA LYS A 33 -17.45 -17.99 -3.80
C LYS A 33 -17.14 -16.48 -3.91
N HIS A 34 -17.96 -15.76 -4.68
CA HIS A 34 -17.84 -14.32 -4.94
C HIS A 34 -17.88 -13.49 -3.64
N GLU A 35 -18.90 -13.72 -2.81
CA GLU A 35 -19.17 -12.95 -1.59
C GLU A 35 -18.03 -12.97 -0.57
N ALA A 36 -17.46 -14.14 -0.29
CA ALA A 36 -16.45 -14.28 0.76
C ALA A 36 -15.12 -13.61 0.38
N ALA A 37 -14.66 -13.80 -0.87
CA ALA A 37 -13.45 -13.16 -1.36
C ALA A 37 -13.63 -11.64 -1.47
N TYR A 38 -14.77 -11.18 -1.96
CA TYR A 38 -15.06 -9.75 -2.10
C TYR A 38 -15.15 -9.03 -0.75
N ARG A 39 -15.73 -9.69 0.27
CA ARG A 39 -15.75 -9.17 1.65
C ARG A 39 -14.34 -9.05 2.23
N LEU A 40 -13.45 -10.00 1.96
CA LEU A 40 -12.07 -9.96 2.44
C LEU A 40 -11.26 -8.87 1.74
N HIS A 41 -11.49 -8.64 0.44
CA HIS A 41 -10.96 -7.48 -0.28
C HIS A 41 -11.35 -6.16 0.40
N HIS A 42 -12.64 -5.99 0.75
CA HIS A 42 -13.12 -4.80 1.47
C HIS A 42 -12.47 -4.64 2.85
N ALA A 43 -12.35 -5.74 3.60
CA ALA A 43 -11.72 -5.73 4.91
C ALA A 43 -10.25 -5.29 4.83
N LEU A 44 -9.50 -5.80 3.84
CA LEU A 44 -8.11 -5.41 3.62
C LEU A 44 -7.98 -3.96 3.16
N GLY A 45 -8.96 -3.40 2.44
CA GLY A 45 -8.97 -1.98 2.07
C GLY A 45 -8.83 -1.04 3.28
N TYR A 46 -9.42 -1.39 4.44
CA TYR A 46 -9.21 -0.63 5.68
C TYR A 46 -7.78 -0.74 6.20
N VAL A 47 -7.15 -1.92 6.09
CA VAL A 47 -5.76 -2.14 6.49
C VAL A 47 -4.83 -1.35 5.56
N THR A 48 -5.08 -1.38 4.26
CA THR A 48 -4.34 -0.62 3.25
C THR A 48 -4.47 0.89 3.44
N PHE A 49 -5.50 1.37 4.14
CA PHE A 49 -5.61 2.77 4.57
C PHE A 49 -4.87 3.04 5.89
N LEU A 50 -5.16 2.25 6.94
CA LEU A 50 -4.69 2.53 8.30
C LEU A 50 -3.20 2.24 8.49
N LEU A 51 -2.67 1.19 7.86
CA LEU A 51 -1.27 0.81 7.96
C LEU A 51 -0.33 1.92 7.42
N PRO A 52 -0.54 2.51 6.23
CA PRO A 52 0.30 3.62 5.77
C PRO A 52 0.13 4.91 6.59
N VAL A 53 -1.03 5.15 7.22
CA VAL A 53 -1.16 6.22 8.23
C VAL A 53 -0.21 5.96 9.40
N ALA A 54 -0.25 4.75 9.97
CA ALA A 54 0.66 4.37 11.04
C ALA A 54 2.13 4.45 10.61
N MET A 55 2.46 4.04 9.39
CA MET A 55 3.80 4.18 8.82
C MET A 55 4.24 5.65 8.71
N ALA A 56 3.37 6.55 8.27
CA ALA A 56 3.67 7.98 8.19
C ALA A 56 4.00 8.56 9.58
N ILE A 57 3.25 8.18 10.61
CA ILE A 57 3.49 8.54 12.01
C ILE A 57 4.85 7.99 12.47
N VAL A 58 5.09 6.69 12.28
CA VAL A 58 6.36 6.03 12.64
C VAL A 58 7.55 6.71 11.95
N ALA A 59 7.42 7.06 10.67
CA ALA A 59 8.46 7.75 9.92
C ALA A 59 8.72 9.16 10.46
N ALA A 60 7.68 9.92 10.78
CA ALA A 60 7.79 11.25 11.37
C ALA A 60 8.43 11.20 12.77
N SER A 61 7.93 10.34 13.67
CA SER A 61 8.46 10.17 15.02
C SER A 61 9.92 9.72 15.03
N ALA A 62 10.31 8.88 14.07
CA ALA A 62 11.68 8.39 13.93
C ALA A 62 12.58 9.30 13.09
N ARG A 63 12.09 10.48 12.66
CA ARG A 63 12.81 11.45 11.82
C ARG A 63 13.42 10.81 10.56
N LEU A 64 12.68 9.89 9.94
CA LEU A 64 13.08 9.28 8.67
C LEU A 64 13.04 10.32 7.54
N PRO A 65 13.70 10.07 6.39
CA PRO A 65 13.66 10.98 5.25
C PRO A 65 12.22 11.38 4.90
N ARG A 66 11.97 12.69 4.71
CA ARG A 66 10.64 13.25 4.43
C ARG A 66 9.93 12.57 3.26
N ARG A 67 10.71 12.06 2.30
CA ARG A 67 10.22 11.27 1.18
C ARG A 67 9.45 10.01 1.61
N LEU A 68 9.89 9.30 2.66
CA LEU A 68 9.18 8.12 3.17
C LEU A 68 7.87 8.48 3.85
N ILE A 69 7.80 9.64 4.52
CA ILE A 69 6.57 10.18 5.10
C ILE A 69 5.57 10.46 3.97
N TRP A 70 5.98 11.25 2.97
CA TRP A 70 5.10 11.62 1.86
C TRP A 70 4.70 10.44 0.97
N MET A 71 5.57 9.45 0.78
CA MET A 71 5.19 8.23 0.06
C MET A 71 4.17 7.41 0.86
N SER A 72 4.26 7.37 2.19
CA SER A 72 3.24 6.70 3.01
C SER A 72 1.90 7.45 2.92
N VAL A 73 1.92 8.78 3.01
CA VAL A 73 0.74 9.63 2.79
C VAL A 73 0.17 9.46 1.38
N LEU A 74 1.01 9.32 0.36
CA LEU A 74 0.56 9.06 -1.01
C LEU A 74 -0.24 7.75 -1.10
N VAL A 75 0.18 6.68 -0.41
CA VAL A 75 -0.60 5.43 -0.37
C VAL A 75 -1.98 5.65 0.27
N VAL A 76 -2.06 6.45 1.34
CA VAL A 76 -3.36 6.83 1.95
C VAL A 76 -4.23 7.56 0.91
N GLY A 77 -3.67 8.52 0.18
CA GLY A 77 -4.36 9.24 -0.88
C GLY A 77 -4.85 8.32 -2.00
N LEU A 78 -3.99 7.43 -2.50
CA LEU A 78 -4.34 6.45 -3.53
C LEU A 78 -5.43 5.47 -3.06
N THR A 79 -5.43 5.11 -1.79
CA THR A 79 -6.48 4.28 -1.19
C THR A 79 -7.82 5.02 -1.11
N SER A 80 -7.81 6.32 -0.77
CA SER A 80 -9.03 7.15 -0.83
C SER A 80 -9.57 7.27 -2.26
N VAL A 81 -8.67 7.42 -3.23
CA VAL A 81 -9.02 7.45 -4.66
C VAL A 81 -9.60 6.11 -5.12
N GLN A 82 -9.07 4.95 -4.67
CA GLN A 82 -9.68 3.63 -4.93
C GLN A 82 -11.17 3.63 -4.59
N VAL A 83 -11.51 4.11 -3.39
CA VAL A 83 -12.88 4.11 -2.87
C VAL A 83 -13.77 5.05 -3.67
N ALA A 84 -13.27 6.23 -4.02
CA ALA A 84 -14.01 7.19 -4.84
C ALA A 84 -14.32 6.62 -6.23
N ILE A 85 -13.33 6.00 -6.90
CA ILE A 85 -13.51 5.35 -8.20
C ILE A 85 -14.53 4.21 -8.10
N ALA A 86 -14.43 3.35 -7.09
CA ALA A 86 -15.35 2.22 -6.89
C ALA A 86 -16.80 2.69 -6.68
N LYS A 87 -17.01 3.69 -5.81
CA LYS A 87 -18.33 4.27 -5.58
C LYS A 87 -18.91 4.93 -6.82
N LEU A 88 -18.08 5.65 -7.57
CA LEU A 88 -18.50 6.26 -8.83
C LEU A 88 -18.91 5.20 -9.85
N ALA A 89 -18.11 4.14 -10.03
CA ALA A 89 -18.41 3.03 -10.92
C ALA A 89 -19.75 2.36 -10.59
N ILE A 90 -20.06 2.18 -9.30
CA ILE A 90 -21.35 1.64 -8.84
C ILE A 90 -22.49 2.60 -9.16
N ALA A 91 -22.31 3.90 -8.93
CA ALA A 91 -23.33 4.91 -9.17
C ALA A 91 -23.70 5.05 -10.65
N ILE A 92 -22.76 4.78 -11.57
CA ILE A 92 -22.97 4.86 -13.01
C ILE A 92 -22.98 3.48 -13.69
N ARG A 93 -23.19 2.38 -12.94
CA ARG A 93 -23.03 1.01 -13.46
C ARG A 93 -23.91 0.68 -14.67
N ASP A 94 -25.08 1.32 -14.77
CA ASP A 94 -26.04 1.12 -15.85
C ASP A 94 -25.71 2.00 -17.07
N SER A 95 -24.73 2.90 -16.94
CA SER A 95 -24.09 3.57 -18.08
C SER A 95 -23.05 2.63 -18.69
N GLY A 96 -22.92 2.59 -20.02
CA GLY A 96 -21.86 1.82 -20.69
C GLY A 96 -20.42 2.22 -20.30
N VAL A 97 -20.25 3.26 -19.47
CA VAL A 97 -18.96 3.78 -18.99
C VAL A 97 -18.59 3.21 -17.60
N GLY A 98 -19.53 2.64 -16.84
CA GLY A 98 -19.28 2.14 -15.49
C GLY A 98 -18.17 1.08 -15.41
N GLN A 99 -18.09 0.22 -16.43
CA GLN A 99 -17.02 -0.78 -16.55
C GLN A 99 -15.64 -0.16 -16.79
N LEU A 100 -15.56 0.93 -17.58
CA LEU A 100 -14.31 1.66 -17.80
C LEU A 100 -13.82 2.33 -16.51
N VAL A 101 -14.73 2.93 -15.74
CA VAL A 101 -14.39 3.52 -14.42
C VAL A 101 -13.96 2.44 -13.44
N SER A 102 -14.60 1.27 -13.44
CA SER A 102 -14.12 0.12 -12.67
C SER A 102 -12.69 -0.30 -13.09
N GLY A 103 -12.35 -0.24 -14.38
CA GLY A 103 -10.99 -0.45 -14.85
C GLY A 103 -9.95 0.52 -14.25
N LEU A 104 -10.33 1.79 -14.02
CA LEU A 104 -9.45 2.76 -13.35
C LEU A 104 -9.12 2.36 -11.91
N HIS A 105 -10.01 1.66 -11.20
CA HIS A 105 -9.74 1.13 -9.87
C HIS A 105 -8.60 0.11 -9.91
N ALA A 106 -8.63 -0.80 -10.89
CA ALA A 106 -7.55 -1.77 -11.08
C ALA A 106 -6.21 -1.08 -11.42
N VAL A 107 -6.21 -0.09 -12.30
CA VAL A 107 -5.01 0.69 -12.66
C VAL A 107 -4.45 1.45 -11.46
N ASN A 108 -5.30 2.12 -10.68
CA ASN A 108 -4.89 2.80 -9.44
C ASN A 108 -4.26 1.82 -8.45
N GLY A 109 -4.79 0.61 -8.32
CA GLY A 109 -4.19 -0.44 -7.52
C GLY A 109 -2.76 -0.78 -7.98
N LEU A 110 -2.51 -0.88 -9.29
CA LEU A 110 -1.16 -1.19 -9.81
C LEU A 110 -0.18 -0.06 -9.50
N VAL A 111 -0.63 1.19 -9.62
CA VAL A 111 0.16 2.36 -9.20
C VAL A 111 0.48 2.28 -7.71
N MET A 112 -0.50 1.93 -6.87
CA MET A 112 -0.30 1.76 -5.44
C MET A 112 0.71 0.63 -5.14
N LEU A 113 0.63 -0.51 -5.83
CA LEU A 113 1.60 -1.60 -5.71
C LEU A 113 3.03 -1.13 -6.04
N ALA A 114 3.19 -0.38 -7.13
CA ALA A 114 4.49 0.19 -7.50
C ALA A 114 5.02 1.14 -6.41
N VAL A 115 4.15 1.98 -5.83
CA VAL A 115 4.53 2.89 -4.74
C VAL A 115 4.98 2.12 -3.50
N VAL A 116 4.24 1.11 -3.03
CA VAL A 116 4.62 0.35 -1.83
C VAL A 116 5.92 -0.42 -2.02
N VAL A 117 6.15 -0.98 -3.22
CA VAL A 117 7.43 -1.61 -3.57
C VAL A 117 8.56 -0.58 -3.52
N MET A 118 8.38 0.63 -4.06
CA MET A 118 9.37 1.70 -3.95
C MET A 118 9.65 2.10 -2.49
N ILE A 119 8.64 2.10 -1.61
CA ILE A 119 8.83 2.35 -0.17
C ILE A 119 9.73 1.26 0.43
N VAL A 120 9.51 -0.02 0.13
CA VAL A 120 10.35 -1.13 0.62
C VAL A 120 11.81 -0.92 0.24
N HIS A 121 12.10 -0.63 -1.04
CA HIS A 121 13.47 -0.43 -1.51
C HIS A 121 14.16 0.71 -0.75
N ARG A 122 13.49 1.84 -0.59
CA ARG A 122 14.03 3.01 0.13
C ARG A 122 14.19 2.75 1.62
N ALA A 123 13.22 2.10 2.25
CA ALA A 123 13.27 1.77 3.67
C ALA A 123 14.44 0.82 3.99
N ARG A 124 14.70 -0.16 3.12
CA ARG A 124 15.83 -1.09 3.27
C ARG A 124 17.17 -0.38 3.10
N ALA A 125 17.30 0.56 2.16
CA ALA A 125 18.50 1.38 2.00
C ALA A 125 18.81 2.20 3.26
N VAL A 126 17.82 2.92 3.79
CA VAL A 126 17.96 3.70 5.04
C VAL A 126 18.32 2.81 6.24
N ALA A 127 17.78 1.60 6.30
CA ALA A 127 18.10 0.64 7.37
C ALA A 127 19.47 -0.04 7.20
N ALA A 128 20.04 -0.05 5.99
CA ALA A 128 21.36 -0.61 5.71
C ALA A 128 22.46 0.43 6.00
N GLU A 129 22.29 1.66 5.51
CA GLU A 129 23.21 2.79 5.76
C GLU A 129 23.47 2.98 7.27
N TRP A 130 22.41 2.98 8.07
CA TRP A 130 22.55 3.14 9.51
C TRP A 130 23.28 1.97 10.19
N ARG A 131 23.15 0.75 9.67
CA ARG A 131 23.94 -0.38 10.20
C ARG A 131 25.44 -0.22 9.96
N GLN A 132 25.82 0.50 8.91
CA GLN A 132 27.23 0.79 8.61
C GLN A 132 27.77 1.91 9.51
N THR A 133 26.97 2.91 9.84
CA THR A 133 27.39 4.00 10.77
C THR A 133 27.54 3.51 12.21
N ASP A 134 26.74 2.53 12.63
CA ASP A 134 26.78 1.97 13.99
C ASP A 134 27.85 0.87 14.16
N ASN A 135 28.63 0.55 13.13
CA ASN A 135 29.71 -0.43 13.23
C ASN A 135 30.96 0.21 13.87
N PRO A 136 31.47 -0.33 15.00
CA PRO A 136 32.63 0.26 15.70
C PRO A 136 33.90 0.36 14.84
N GLN A 137 34.03 -0.48 13.81
CA GLN A 137 35.18 -0.49 12.90
C GLN A 137 35.17 0.70 11.93
N THR A 138 34.01 1.13 11.46
CA THR A 138 33.84 2.29 10.56
C THR A 138 33.84 3.61 11.33
N SER A 139 33.38 3.62 12.59
CA SER A 139 33.39 4.81 13.45
C SER A 139 34.79 5.32 13.83
N LYS A 140 35.85 4.51 13.64
CA LYS A 140 37.24 4.92 13.94
C LYS A 140 37.99 5.52 12.73
N MET A 141 37.37 5.57 11.55
CA MET A 141 37.98 6.06 10.31
C MET A 141 37.49 7.45 9.87
N ILE A 142 36.62 8.08 10.66
CA ILE A 142 36.07 9.43 10.45
C ILE A 142 36.42 10.27 11.67
#